data_AF-A0A7C1WEH7-F1
#
_entry.id   AF-A0A7C1WEH7-F1
#
_cell.length_a   1.000
_cell.length_b   1.000
_cell.length_c   1.000
_cell.angle_alpha   90.00
_cell.angle_beta   90.00
_cell.angle_gamma   90.00
#
_symmetry.space_group_name_H-M   'P 1'
#
loop_
_entity.id
_entity.type
_entity.pdbx_description
1 polymer ?
#
loop_
_entity_poly.entity_id
_entity_poly.type
_entity_poly.pdbx_seq_one_letter_code
_entity_poly.pdbx_strand_id
1 'polypeptide(L)' 'MKALFIILDGVGDRLWEGKTPLIAANKKNIDYLCENGINGVLHTIDRGIIPGSDTSHLALFGYDPYRY' A
#
# COMPACT_ATOMS: atom_id res chain seq x y z
N MET A 1 20.63 12.31 -3.97
CA MET A 1 19.79 11.65 -2.94
C MET A 1 19.40 10.28 -3.48
N LYS A 2 19.34 9.24 -2.64
CA LYS A 2 18.87 7.89 -3.04
C LYS A 2 17.52 7.63 -2.36
N ALA A 3 16.67 6.84 -3.01
CA ALA A 3 15.36 6.45 -2.48
C ALA A 3 15.21 4.93 -2.46
N LEU A 4 14.47 4.42 -1.47
CA LEU A 4 14.06 3.03 -1.36
C LEU A 4 12.53 2.99 -1.36
N PHE A 5 11.94 2.27 -2.31
CA PHE A 5 10.50 2.10 -2.41
C PHE A 5 10.14 0.64 -2.13
N ILE A 6 9.35 0.40 -1.08
CA ILE A 6 8.97 -0.93 -0.61
C ILE A 6 7.47 -1.10 -0.82
N ILE A 7 7.08 -2.12 -1.58
CA ILE A 7 5.69 -2.49 -1.81
C ILE A 7 5.44 -3.81 -1.07
N LEU A 8 4.42 -3.83 -0.21
CA LEU A 8 3.92 -5.04 0.42
C LEU A 8 2.69 -5.50 -0.38
N ASP A 9 2.86 -6.55 -1.20
CA ASP A 9 1.79 -7.03 -2.07
C ASP A 9 0.58 -7.51 -1.27
N GLY A 10 -0.62 -7.08 -1.67
CA GLY A 10 -1.87 -7.44 -1.00
C GLY A 10 -1.99 -7.01 0.48
N VAL A 11 -1.22 -6.01 0.95
CA VAL A 11 -1.17 -5.66 2.38
C VAL A 11 -2.47 -5.10 2.95
N GLY A 12 -3.32 -4.51 2.11
CA GLY A 12 -4.62 -3.99 2.50
C GLY A 12 -5.64 -5.12 2.68
N ASP A 13 -6.34 -5.14 3.81
CA ASP A 13 -7.33 -6.16 4.11
C ASP A 13 -8.53 -5.58 4.88
N ARG A 14 -9.60 -6.37 4.96
CA ARG A 14 -10.79 -6.11 5.77
C ARG A 14 -10.56 -6.52 7.22
N LEU A 15 -11.44 -6.05 8.09
CA LEU A 15 -11.45 -6.45 9.49
C LEU A 15 -11.92 -7.91 9.61
N TRP A 16 -11.18 -8.68 10.40
CA TRP A 16 -11.57 -9.97 10.94
C TRP A 16 -11.45 -9.90 12.47
N GLU A 17 -12.52 -10.23 13.19
CA GLU A 17 -12.54 -10.13 14.68
C GLU A 17 -12.08 -8.75 15.22
N GLY A 18 -12.39 -7.67 14.47
CA GLY A 18 -12.09 -6.30 14.88
C GLY A 18 -10.69 -5.79 14.52
N LYS A 19 -9.85 -6.57 13.81
CA LYS A 19 -8.52 -6.14 13.35
C LYS A 19 -8.26 -6.56 11.90
N THR A 20 -7.44 -5.80 11.18
CA THR A 20 -6.82 -6.31 9.94
C THR A 20 -5.57 -7.13 10.30
N PRO A 21 -5.07 -8.02 9.42
CA PRO A 21 -3.82 -8.74 9.64
C PRO A 21 -2.64 -7.79 9.90
N LEU A 22 -2.57 -6.65 9.20
CA LEU A 22 -1.53 -5.64 9.41
C LEU A 22 -1.57 -5.03 10.82
N ILE A 23 -2.76 -4.86 11.40
CA ILE A 23 -2.91 -4.39 12.78
C ILE A 23 -2.55 -5.50 13.79
N ALA A 24 -2.92 -6.75 13.50
CA ALA A 24 -2.66 -7.89 14.39
C ALA A 24 -1.17 -8.29 14.43
N ALA A 25 -0.43 -8.03 13.35
CA ALA A 25 0.98 -8.37 13.25
C ALA A 25 1.87 -7.51 14.18
N ASN A 26 2.87 -8.16 14.80
CA ASN A 26 3.94 -7.45 15.52
C ASN A 26 4.96 -6.88 14.53
N LYS A 27 4.94 -5.57 14.32
CA LYS A 27 5.67 -4.90 13.23
C LYS A 27 6.43 -3.64 13.69
N LYS A 28 7.22 -3.77 14.76
CA LYS A 28 7.98 -2.68 15.42
C LYS A 28 8.68 -1.70 14.45
N ASN A 29 9.28 -2.19 13.37
CA ASN A 29 9.98 -1.33 12.41
C ASN A 29 9.02 -0.50 11.54
N ILE A 30 7.88 -1.07 11.13
CA ILE A 30 6.85 -0.33 10.39
C ILE A 30 6.21 0.69 11.31
N ASP A 31 5.89 0.31 12.54
CA ASP A 31 5.31 1.22 13.53
C ASP A 31 6.25 2.42 13.81
N TYR A 32 7.57 2.16 13.99
CA TYR A 32 8.57 3.22 14.14
C TYR A 32 8.63 4.18 12.94
N LEU A 33 8.57 3.65 11.71
CA LEU A 33 8.55 4.49 10.49
C LEU A 33 7.29 5.35 10.40
N CYS A 34 6.13 4.80 10.79
CA CYS A 34 4.87 5.53 10.81
C CYS A 34 4.87 6.65 11.87
N GLU A 35 5.42 6.41 13.06
CA GLU A 35 5.51 7.40 14.14
C GLU A 35 6.45 8.57 13.79
N ASN A 36 7.49 8.32 13.00
CA ASN A 36 8.54 9.30 12.68
C ASN A 36 8.45 9.83 11.22
N GLY A 37 7.37 9.50 10.51
CA GLY A 37 7.20 9.79 9.09
C GLY A 37 5.92 10.54 8.77
N ILE A 38 5.56 10.54 7.48
CA ILE A 38 4.28 11.06 6.98
C ILE A 38 3.47 9.89 6.46
N ASN A 39 2.21 9.83 6.88
CA ASN A 39 1.30 8.73 6.57
C ASN A 39 0.16 9.20 5.66
N GLY A 40 -0.46 8.27 4.94
CA GLY A 40 -1.59 8.54 4.05
C GLY A 40 -2.28 7.27 3.59
N VAL A 41 -3.34 7.45 2.82
CA VAL A 41 -4.08 6.37 2.15
C VAL A 41 -3.88 6.52 0.65
N LEU A 42 -3.60 5.41 -0.03
CA LEU A 42 -3.42 5.36 -1.47
C LEU A 42 -4.56 4.57 -2.11
N HIS A 43 -5.20 5.16 -3.12
CA HIS A 43 -5.97 4.42 -4.11
C HIS A 43 -5.07 4.23 -5.33
N THR A 44 -4.66 2.99 -5.61
CA THR A 44 -3.67 2.73 -6.67
C THR A 44 -4.14 3.18 -8.05
N ILE A 45 -5.44 3.10 -8.32
CA ILE A 45 -6.06 3.57 -9.57
C ILE A 45 -7.07 4.66 -9.26
N ASP A 46 -8.19 4.30 -8.63
CA ASP A 46 -9.22 5.24 -8.15
C ASP A 46 -10.04 4.58 -7.02
N ARG A 47 -10.91 5.35 -6.39
CA ARG A 47 -11.83 4.88 -5.35
C ARG A 47 -12.74 3.78 -5.87
N GLY A 48 -12.75 2.65 -5.19
CA GLY A 48 -13.62 1.52 -5.51
C GLY A 48 -13.15 0.68 -6.70
N ILE A 49 -12.00 0.99 -7.31
CA ILE A 49 -11.41 0.17 -8.37
C ILE A 49 -10.46 -0.85 -7.75
N ILE A 50 -10.66 -2.13 -8.10
CA ILE A 50 -9.79 -3.24 -7.68
C ILE A 50 -8.75 -3.46 -8.78
N PRO A 51 -7.48 -3.10 -8.58
CA PRO A 51 -6.46 -3.29 -9.61
C PRO A 51 -5.90 -4.71 -9.62
N GLY A 52 -5.44 -5.14 -10.79
CA GLY A 52 -4.52 -6.28 -10.92
C GLY A 52 -3.11 -5.90 -10.46
N SER A 53 -2.23 -6.89 -10.27
CA SER A 53 -0.85 -6.62 -9.85
C SER A 53 -0.07 -5.84 -10.92
N ASP A 54 -0.29 -6.17 -12.20
CA ASP A 54 0.29 -5.46 -13.35
C ASP A 54 -0.06 -3.97 -13.40
N THR A 55 -1.36 -3.65 -13.45
CA THR A 55 -1.91 -2.30 -13.48
C THR A 55 -1.56 -1.51 -12.22
N SER A 56 -1.51 -2.18 -11.06
CA SER A 56 -1.05 -1.57 -9.81
C SER A 56 0.39 -1.09 -9.91
N HIS A 57 1.30 -1.93 -10.40
CA HIS A 57 2.70 -1.56 -10.50
C HIS A 57 2.91 -0.44 -11.54
N LEU A 58 2.22 -0.47 -12.67
CA LEU A 58 2.26 0.64 -13.65
C LEU A 58 1.91 1.98 -12.99
N ALA A 59 0.78 2.04 -12.26
CA ALA A 59 0.35 3.25 -11.58
C ALA A 59 1.34 3.69 -10.48
N LEU A 60 1.88 2.75 -9.68
CA LEU A 60 2.86 3.05 -8.63
C LEU A 60 4.19 3.61 -9.19
N PHE A 61 4.56 3.22 -10.40
CA PHE A 61 5.73 3.77 -11.10
C PHE A 61 5.42 5.04 -11.92
N GLY A 62 4.18 5.54 -11.87
CA GLY A 62 3.78 6.80 -12.50
C GLY A 62 3.28 6.69 -13.95
N TYR A 63 2.99 5.48 -14.43
CA TYR A 63 2.35 5.27 -15.74
C TYR A 63 0.83 5.37 -15.63
N ASP A 64 0.18 5.69 -16.76
CA ASP A 64 -1.27 5.64 -16.88
C ASP A 64 -1.74 4.19 -17.12
N PRO A 65 -2.39 3.54 -16.14
CA PRO A 65 -2.81 2.14 -16.22
C PRO A 65 -4.01 1.93 -17.15
N TYR A 66 -4.65 2.98 -17.67
CA TYR A 66 -5.71 2.87 -18.68
C TYR A 66 -5.18 2.90 -20.11
N ARG A 67 -3.91 3.32 -20.27
CA ARG A 67 -3.24 3.42 -21.56
C ARG A 67 -2.29 2.24 -21.82
N TYR A 68 -1.67 1.71 -20.77
CA TYR A 68 -0.63 0.69 -20.84
C TYR A 68 -1.03 -0.58 -20.11
#